data_AF-A0A936FID9-F1
#
_entry.id   AF-A0A936FID9-F1
#
_cell.length_a   1.000
_cell.length_b   1.000
_cell.length_c   1.000
_cell.angle_alpha   90.00
_cell.angle_beta   90.00
_cell.angle_gamma   90.00
#
_symmetry.space_group_name_H-M   'P 1'
#
loop_
_entity.id
_entity.type
_entity.pdbx_description
1 polymer ?
#
loop_
_entity_poly.entity_id
_entity_poly.type
_entity_poly.pdbx_seq_one_letter_code
_entity_poly.pdbx_strand_id
1 'polypeptide(L)'
;MIWLTIPAALLALLAALVALRHWMASPARVLDEIEALTDVPAHIKADLLDCIDAAQDADRKTWLYDLSAPLVMLLVLPFVPRSADHLPKWARNWDNDVSMNGDGHGWQDEGGAWHDARIKPPPEGALLVSHSDPAYGGDCYYAKGHHPRSFWARYIWLGWRNRASLMSLELGEQIDTPVVCISGTPTVPRNTERGHFVLQSGDVYQYRSVRRVGSFALLRNYGFKLDNARYRADGKASAVAIGRSLKRRGD
;
A
#
# COMPACT_ATOMS: atom_id res chain seq x y z
N MET A 1 -30.39 -29.88 -6.54
CA MET A 1 -29.05 -29.92 -5.90
C MET A 1 -28.18 -28.71 -6.20
N ILE A 2 -28.23 -28.10 -7.39
CA ILE A 2 -27.43 -26.90 -7.75
C ILE A 2 -27.77 -25.67 -6.89
N TRP A 3 -29.01 -25.55 -6.41
CA TRP A 3 -29.49 -24.41 -5.62
C TRP A 3 -28.93 -24.32 -4.18
N LEU A 4 -28.39 -25.42 -3.63
CA LEU A 4 -27.76 -25.44 -2.30
C LEU A 4 -26.23 -25.35 -2.36
N THR A 5 -25.61 -25.69 -3.51
CA THR A 5 -24.16 -25.67 -3.66
C THR A 5 -23.61 -24.26 -3.88
N ILE A 6 -24.34 -23.40 -4.59
CA ILE A 6 -23.91 -22.01 -4.83
C ILE A 6 -23.87 -21.19 -3.53
N PRO A 7 -24.92 -21.18 -2.67
CA PRO A 7 -24.86 -20.46 -1.40
C PRO A 7 -23.77 -20.99 -0.46
N ALA A 8 -23.60 -22.31 -0.38
CA ALA A 8 -22.56 -22.92 0.45
C ALA A 8 -21.14 -22.55 -0.03
N ALA A 9 -20.91 -22.54 -1.35
CA ALA A 9 -19.63 -22.13 -1.92
C ALA A 9 -19.32 -20.65 -1.67
N LEU A 10 -20.33 -19.77 -1.79
CA LEU A 10 -20.18 -18.34 -1.49
C LEU A 10 -19.87 -18.11 0.00
N LEU A 11 -20.56 -18.82 0.90
CA LEU A 11 -20.27 -18.77 2.33
C LEU A 11 -18.85 -19.24 2.66
N ALA A 12 -18.41 -20.34 2.06
CA ALA A 12 -17.06 -20.86 2.24
C ALA A 12 -15.99 -19.87 1.73
N LEU A 13 -16.23 -19.22 0.57
CA LEU A 13 -15.34 -18.20 0.02
C LEU A 13 -15.27 -16.97 0.95
N LEU A 14 -16.40 -16.47 1.43
CA LEU A 14 -16.44 -15.36 2.39
C LEU A 14 -15.69 -15.70 3.67
N ALA A 15 -15.91 -16.89 4.23
CA ALA A 15 -15.19 -17.36 5.41
C ALA A 15 -13.67 -17.43 5.17
N ALA A 16 -13.23 -17.93 4.01
CA ALA A 16 -11.82 -18.00 3.64
C ALA A 16 -11.20 -16.59 3.50
N LEU A 17 -11.92 -15.64 2.90
CA LEU A 17 -11.45 -14.24 2.77
C LEU A 17 -11.33 -13.55 4.13
N VAL A 18 -12.30 -13.76 5.02
CA VAL A 18 -12.27 -13.24 6.41
C VAL A 18 -11.10 -13.86 7.18
N ALA A 19 -10.89 -15.17 7.08
CA ALA A 19 -9.78 -15.86 7.73
C ALA A 19 -8.42 -15.38 7.19
N LEU A 20 -8.29 -15.23 5.86
CA LEU A 20 -7.08 -14.70 5.24
C LEU A 20 -6.79 -13.28 5.71
N ARG A 21 -7.81 -12.41 5.79
CA ARG A 21 -7.65 -11.06 6.34
C ARG A 21 -7.19 -11.09 7.79
N HIS A 22 -7.83 -11.89 8.64
CA HIS A 22 -7.43 -12.02 10.04
C HIS A 22 -5.97 -12.47 10.16
N TRP A 23 -5.56 -13.45 9.36
CA TRP A 23 -4.17 -13.87 9.29
C TRP A 23 -3.24 -12.75 8.81
N MET A 24 -3.59 -12.02 7.75
CA MET A 24 -2.79 -10.91 7.23
C MET A 24 -2.67 -9.73 8.21
N ALA A 25 -3.69 -9.52 9.04
CA ALA A 25 -3.78 -8.45 10.03
C ALA A 25 -3.06 -8.78 11.34
N SER A 26 -2.93 -10.07 11.68
CA SER A 26 -2.44 -10.50 12.99
C SER A 26 -1.03 -9.98 13.31
N PRO A 27 -0.85 -9.23 14.40
CA PRO A 27 0.45 -8.66 14.76
C PRO A 27 1.35 -9.64 15.52
N ALA A 28 0.86 -10.81 15.96
CA ALA A 28 1.56 -11.67 16.93
C ALA A 28 3.06 -11.88 16.65
N ARG A 29 3.42 -12.21 15.40
CA ARG A 29 4.84 -12.39 15.00
C ARG A 29 5.66 -11.12 15.03
N VAL A 30 5.03 -9.96 14.82
CA VAL A 30 5.68 -8.65 14.92
C VAL A 30 5.85 -8.24 16.37
N LEU A 31 4.90 -8.55 17.25
CA LEU A 31 5.05 -8.34 18.68
C LEU A 31 6.27 -9.13 19.20
N ASP A 32 6.40 -10.42 18.86
CA ASP A 32 7.57 -11.24 19.18
C ASP A 32 8.89 -10.61 18.65
N GLU A 33 8.85 -10.07 17.42
CA GLU A 33 10.03 -9.47 16.78
C GLU A 33 10.43 -8.14 17.46
N ILE A 34 9.46 -7.35 17.95
CA ILE A 34 9.68 -6.09 18.67
C ILE A 34 10.22 -6.36 20.07
N GLU A 35 9.64 -7.32 20.79
CA GLU A 35 10.12 -7.72 22.11
C GLU A 35 11.58 -8.16 22.08
N ALA A 36 11.98 -8.86 21.01
CA ALA A 36 13.35 -9.33 20.81
C ALA A 36 14.38 -8.23 20.44
N LEU A 37 13.96 -6.99 20.18
CA LEU A 37 14.88 -5.89 19.86
C LEU A 37 15.71 -5.50 21.09
N THR A 38 17.01 -5.77 21.11
CA THR A 38 17.87 -5.46 22.26
C THR A 38 18.32 -4.00 22.31
N ASP A 39 18.20 -3.29 21.20
CA ASP A 39 18.61 -1.91 20.98
C ASP A 39 17.49 -0.88 21.25
N VAL A 40 16.26 -1.34 21.53
CA VAL A 40 15.11 -0.48 21.84
C VAL A 40 14.79 -0.55 23.35
N PRO A 41 14.76 0.58 24.08
CA PRO A 41 14.39 0.59 25.49
C PRO A 41 12.97 0.04 25.76
N ALA A 42 12.77 -0.56 26.93
CA ALA A 42 11.48 -1.20 27.27
C ALA A 42 10.27 -0.26 27.22
N HIS A 43 10.43 1.01 27.63
CA HIS A 43 9.34 1.98 27.56
C HIS A 43 8.97 2.32 26.11
N ILE A 44 9.97 2.54 25.23
CA ILE A 44 9.73 2.76 23.79
C ILE A 44 9.06 1.56 23.12
N LYS A 45 9.39 0.33 23.55
CA LYS A 45 8.67 -0.86 23.07
C LYS A 45 7.20 -0.81 23.45
N ALA A 46 6.88 -0.45 24.69
CA ALA A 46 5.48 -0.31 25.12
C ALA A 46 4.74 0.73 24.27
N ASP A 47 5.32 1.91 24.08
CA ASP A 47 4.72 2.98 23.25
C ASP A 47 4.53 2.53 21.79
N LEU A 48 5.50 1.80 21.23
CA LEU A 48 5.39 1.20 19.90
C LEU A 48 4.24 0.18 19.81
N LEU A 49 4.03 -0.64 20.84
CA LEU A 49 2.95 -1.63 20.85
C LEU A 49 1.58 -0.93 20.92
N ASP A 50 1.43 0.07 21.79
CA ASP A 50 0.22 0.88 21.87
C ASP A 50 -0.08 1.60 20.54
N CYS A 51 0.97 2.13 19.90
CA CYS A 51 0.87 2.72 18.56
C CYS A 51 0.44 1.71 17.50
N ILE A 52 0.92 0.46 17.57
CA ILE A 52 0.51 -0.61 16.65
C ILE A 52 -0.97 -0.95 16.86
N ASP A 53 -1.44 -1.07 18.10
CA ASP A 53 -2.84 -1.35 18.40
C ASP A 53 -3.76 -0.24 17.87
N ALA A 54 -3.40 1.02 18.11
CA ALA A 54 -4.13 2.18 17.57
C ALA A 54 -4.18 2.17 16.02
N ALA A 55 -3.04 1.91 15.37
CA ALA A 55 -2.98 1.81 13.91
C ALA A 55 -3.83 0.64 13.37
N GLN A 56 -3.89 -0.48 14.09
CA GLN A 56 -4.72 -1.62 13.72
C GLN A 56 -6.22 -1.36 13.90
N ASP A 57 -6.61 -0.63 14.94
CA ASP A 57 -8.00 -0.21 15.13
C ASP A 57 -8.43 0.77 14.04
N ALA A 58 -7.54 1.66 13.59
CA ALA A 58 -7.75 2.50 12.43
C ALA A 58 -7.87 1.67 11.13
N ASP A 59 -6.91 0.78 10.86
CA ASP A 59 -6.93 -0.11 9.68
C ASP A 59 -8.22 -0.94 9.62
N ARG A 60 -8.69 -1.48 10.75
CA ARG A 60 -9.93 -2.26 10.81
C ARG A 60 -11.13 -1.49 10.27
N LYS A 61 -11.16 -0.15 10.31
CA LYS A 61 -12.25 0.67 9.74
C LYS A 61 -12.22 0.73 8.21
N THR A 62 -11.10 0.37 7.57
CA THR A 62 -10.95 0.36 6.10
C THR A 62 -11.45 -0.93 5.44
N TRP A 63 -11.68 -1.99 6.24
CA TRP A 63 -11.85 -3.35 5.73
C TRP A 63 -12.97 -3.50 4.70
N LEU A 64 -14.10 -2.83 4.94
CA LEU A 64 -15.27 -2.92 4.08
C LEU A 64 -14.93 -2.40 2.69
N TYR A 65 -14.19 -1.29 2.62
CA TYR A 65 -13.75 -0.67 1.38
C TYR A 65 -12.70 -1.53 0.67
N ASP A 66 -11.71 -2.03 1.40
CA ASP A 66 -10.66 -2.91 0.87
C ASP A 66 -11.24 -4.21 0.26
N LEU A 67 -12.18 -4.85 0.95
CA LEU A 67 -12.80 -6.09 0.49
C LEU A 67 -13.76 -5.87 -0.69
N SER A 68 -14.52 -4.78 -0.66
CA SER A 68 -15.54 -4.52 -1.70
C SER A 68 -14.99 -3.81 -2.94
N ALA A 69 -13.77 -3.27 -2.90
CA ALA A 69 -13.20 -2.51 -4.02
C ALA A 69 -13.25 -3.21 -5.38
N PRO A 70 -12.93 -4.51 -5.54
CA PRO A 70 -13.07 -5.16 -6.85
C PRO A 70 -14.50 -5.06 -7.40
N LEU A 71 -15.51 -5.32 -6.57
CA LEU A 71 -16.91 -5.27 -7.01
C LEU A 71 -17.35 -3.83 -7.28
N VAL A 72 -17.01 -2.91 -6.38
CA VAL A 72 -17.37 -1.50 -6.52
C VAL A 72 -16.71 -0.89 -7.75
N MET A 73 -15.46 -1.23 -8.07
CA MET A 73 -14.79 -0.72 -9.27
C MET A 73 -15.42 -1.21 -10.57
N LEU A 74 -15.93 -2.45 -10.64
CA LEU A 74 -16.68 -2.92 -11.80
C LEU A 74 -17.97 -2.11 -12.04
N LEU A 75 -18.59 -1.62 -10.97
CA LEU A 75 -19.81 -0.81 -11.04
C LEU A 75 -19.54 0.67 -11.28
N VAL A 76 -18.45 1.22 -10.74
CA VAL A 76 -18.17 2.66 -10.77
C VAL A 76 -17.39 3.05 -12.03
N LEU A 77 -16.30 2.33 -12.36
CA LEU A 77 -15.38 2.73 -13.42
C LEU A 77 -16.01 2.87 -14.82
N PRO A 78 -17.06 2.13 -15.23
CA PRO A 78 -17.72 2.35 -16.51
C PRO A 78 -18.28 3.78 -16.68
N PHE A 79 -18.58 4.45 -15.57
CA PHE A 79 -19.15 5.80 -15.54
C PHE A 79 -18.12 6.89 -15.23
N VAL A 80 -16.85 6.51 -15.03
CA VAL A 80 -15.76 7.46 -14.72
C VAL A 80 -15.10 7.92 -16.02
N PRO A 81 -15.09 9.23 -16.33
CA PRO A 81 -14.42 9.75 -17.52
C PRO A 81 -12.94 9.38 -17.56
N ARG A 82 -12.40 9.17 -18.76
CA ARG A 82 -10.96 8.93 -18.97
C ARG A 82 -10.10 10.09 -18.43
N SER A 83 -10.60 11.31 -18.45
CA SER A 83 -9.92 12.50 -17.93
C SER A 83 -9.87 12.57 -16.39
N ALA A 84 -10.70 11.81 -15.67
CA ALA A 84 -10.74 11.86 -14.22
C ALA A 84 -9.44 11.32 -13.59
N ASP A 85 -9.00 11.96 -12.50
CA ASP A 85 -7.90 11.50 -11.66
C ASP A 85 -8.38 10.95 -10.31
N HIS A 86 -9.68 11.11 -10.05
CA HIS A 86 -10.32 10.80 -8.78
C HIS A 86 -11.73 10.26 -9.00
N LEU A 87 -12.14 9.30 -8.18
CA LEU A 87 -13.48 8.72 -8.21
C LEU A 87 -14.55 9.80 -7.99
N PRO A 88 -15.83 9.57 -8.32
CA PRO A 88 -16.89 10.47 -7.89
C PRO A 88 -16.95 10.52 -6.34
N LYS A 89 -17.40 11.65 -5.78
CA LYS A 89 -17.40 11.90 -4.33
C LYS A 89 -18.04 10.78 -3.51
N TRP A 90 -19.15 10.19 -3.98
CA TRP A 90 -19.85 9.12 -3.28
C TRP A 90 -19.04 7.80 -3.21
N ALA A 91 -18.07 7.61 -4.11
CA ALA A 91 -17.17 6.46 -4.14
C ALA A 91 -15.76 6.79 -3.62
N ARG A 92 -15.56 7.99 -3.03
CA ARG A 92 -14.24 8.49 -2.62
C ARG A 92 -13.54 7.58 -1.61
N ASN A 93 -14.28 6.88 -0.76
CA ASN A 93 -13.71 5.98 0.25
C ASN A 93 -12.99 4.75 -0.36
N TRP A 94 -13.27 4.41 -1.61
CA TRP A 94 -12.56 3.35 -2.36
C TRP A 94 -11.38 3.88 -3.18
N ASP A 95 -11.19 5.20 -3.22
CA ASP A 95 -10.19 5.83 -4.06
C ASP A 95 -8.77 5.64 -3.50
N ASN A 96 -7.82 6.04 -4.34
CA ASN A 96 -6.43 6.13 -3.99
C ASN A 96 -6.07 7.52 -3.43
N ASP A 97 -5.08 7.56 -2.54
CA ASP A 97 -4.59 8.77 -1.89
C ASP A 97 -3.74 9.69 -2.78
N VAL A 98 -3.34 9.22 -3.96
CA VAL A 98 -2.59 9.98 -4.97
C VAL A 98 -3.45 10.23 -6.20
N SER A 99 -3.86 9.17 -6.88
CA SER A 99 -4.67 9.21 -8.10
C SER A 99 -5.20 7.83 -8.47
N MET A 100 -6.38 7.77 -9.10
CA MET A 100 -6.89 6.53 -9.68
C MET A 100 -6.05 6.00 -10.84
N ASN A 101 -5.21 6.85 -11.42
CA ASN A 101 -4.33 6.54 -12.55
C ASN A 101 -2.95 6.04 -12.08
N GLY A 102 -2.77 5.80 -10.77
CA GLY A 102 -1.51 5.33 -10.21
C GLY A 102 -0.62 6.43 -9.64
N ASP A 103 0.42 5.98 -8.94
CA ASP A 103 1.46 6.80 -8.30
C ASP A 103 2.77 6.85 -9.13
N GLY A 104 2.70 6.40 -10.38
CA GLY A 104 3.84 6.27 -11.27
C GLY A 104 4.10 7.54 -12.08
N HIS A 105 5.32 7.60 -12.61
CA HIS A 105 5.77 8.59 -13.57
C HIS A 105 6.43 7.85 -14.72
N GLY A 106 6.35 8.40 -15.91
CA GLY A 106 7.16 7.96 -17.03
C GLY A 106 7.88 9.12 -17.70
N TRP A 107 8.74 8.76 -18.63
CA TRP A 107 9.55 9.68 -19.41
C TRP A 107 9.54 9.24 -20.86
N GLN A 108 9.77 10.20 -21.75
CA GLN A 108 9.86 9.94 -23.18
C GLN A 108 11.32 9.98 -23.59
N ASP A 109 11.78 8.97 -24.35
CA ASP A 109 13.12 9.00 -24.92
C ASP A 109 13.21 9.93 -26.15
N GLU A 110 14.43 10.15 -26.64
CA GLU A 110 14.69 11.00 -27.81
C GLU A 110 13.95 10.52 -29.08
N GLY A 111 13.61 9.22 -29.15
CA GLY A 111 12.83 8.62 -30.23
C GLY A 111 11.32 8.78 -30.08
N GLY A 112 10.84 9.41 -29.01
CA GLY A 112 9.43 9.60 -28.73
C GLY A 112 8.75 8.41 -28.03
N ALA A 113 9.50 7.36 -27.66
CA ALA A 113 8.92 6.20 -26.97
C ALA A 113 8.79 6.46 -25.47
N TRP A 114 7.64 6.08 -24.92
CA TRP A 114 7.34 6.22 -23.50
C TRP A 114 7.88 5.04 -22.67
N HIS A 115 8.46 5.36 -21.53
CA HIS A 115 8.96 4.39 -20.55
C HIS A 115 8.46 4.74 -19.15
N ASP A 116 7.94 3.74 -18.42
CA ASP A 116 7.64 3.91 -17.00
C ASP A 116 8.96 3.95 -16.20
N ALA A 117 9.12 4.96 -15.35
CA ALA A 117 10.35 5.22 -14.61
C ALA A 117 10.72 4.09 -13.62
N ARG A 118 9.74 3.26 -13.22
CA ARG A 118 9.96 2.10 -12.34
C ARG A 118 10.43 0.87 -13.11
N ILE A 119 10.14 0.79 -14.41
CA ILE A 119 10.60 -0.31 -15.28
C ILE A 119 11.95 0.03 -15.89
N LYS A 120 12.10 1.26 -16.39
CA LYS A 120 13.33 1.77 -16.98
C LYS A 120 13.65 3.12 -16.34
N PRO A 121 14.68 3.19 -15.48
CA PRO A 121 15.06 4.45 -14.85
C PRO A 121 15.30 5.55 -15.89
N PRO A 122 14.85 6.78 -15.62
CA PRO A 122 15.10 7.92 -16.50
C PRO A 122 16.61 8.25 -16.55
N PRO A 123 17.14 8.73 -17.69
CA PRO A 123 18.44 9.36 -17.71
C PRO A 123 18.41 10.66 -16.89
N GLU A 124 19.58 11.13 -16.48
CA GLU A 124 19.72 12.37 -15.73
C GLU A 124 19.12 13.55 -16.52
N GLY A 125 18.31 14.38 -15.85
CA GLY A 125 17.65 15.54 -16.44
C GLY A 125 16.40 15.25 -17.27
N ALA A 126 15.98 13.98 -17.43
CA ALA A 126 14.74 13.68 -18.14
C ALA A 126 13.51 14.25 -17.43
N LEU A 127 12.59 14.81 -18.22
CA LEU A 127 11.29 15.25 -17.69
C LEU A 127 10.46 14.04 -17.28
N LEU A 128 10.09 14.00 -16.00
CA LEU A 128 9.15 13.02 -15.47
C LEU A 128 7.73 13.55 -15.61
N VAL A 129 6.89 12.73 -16.25
CA VAL A 129 5.47 13.03 -16.48
C VAL A 129 4.64 12.03 -15.68
N SER A 130 3.76 12.55 -14.82
CA SER A 130 2.89 11.72 -13.99
C SER A 130 1.94 10.88 -14.84
N HIS A 131 1.57 9.70 -14.37
CA HIS A 131 0.47 8.92 -14.99
C HIS A 131 -0.87 9.65 -15.02
N SER A 132 -1.03 10.66 -14.15
CA SER A 132 -2.21 11.53 -14.12
C SER A 132 -2.07 12.75 -15.02
N ASP A 133 -0.93 12.96 -15.68
CA ASP A 133 -0.79 14.02 -16.65
C ASP A 133 -1.48 13.60 -17.97
N PRO A 134 -2.35 14.44 -18.58
CA PRO A 134 -2.92 14.17 -19.90
C PRO A 134 -1.89 13.98 -21.01
N ALA A 135 -0.67 14.53 -20.85
CA ALA A 135 0.43 14.37 -21.81
C ALA A 135 1.11 13.00 -21.74
N TYR A 136 0.92 12.23 -20.66
CA TYR A 136 1.48 10.89 -20.57
C TYR A 136 0.85 9.96 -21.62
N GLY A 137 1.69 9.35 -22.46
CA GLY A 137 1.25 8.45 -23.53
C GLY A 137 1.63 6.98 -23.35
N GLY A 138 2.31 6.64 -22.25
CA GLY A 138 2.85 5.30 -22.02
C GLY A 138 1.93 4.33 -21.30
N ASP A 139 2.45 3.12 -21.09
CA ASP A 139 1.83 2.09 -20.24
C ASP A 139 2.20 2.28 -18.77
N CYS A 140 1.37 1.78 -17.87
CA CYS A 140 1.67 1.78 -16.44
C CYS A 140 2.40 0.50 -16.00
N TYR A 141 3.27 0.60 -14.99
CA TYR A 141 3.98 -0.57 -14.46
C TYR A 141 3.09 -1.63 -13.81
N TYR A 142 1.89 -1.27 -13.33
CA TYR A 142 1.04 -2.16 -12.55
C TYR A 142 0.02 -2.94 -13.39
N ALA A 143 -0.17 -2.59 -14.67
CA ALA A 143 -1.01 -3.32 -15.62
C ALA A 143 -0.32 -3.32 -17.00
N LYS A 144 0.49 -4.36 -17.25
CA LYS A 144 1.31 -4.49 -18.46
C LYS A 144 0.47 -4.37 -19.74
N GLY A 145 0.89 -3.50 -20.67
CA GLY A 145 0.20 -3.28 -21.93
C GLY A 145 -0.99 -2.32 -21.85
N HIS A 146 -1.18 -1.66 -20.70
CA HIS A 146 -2.31 -0.78 -20.48
C HIS A 146 -1.88 0.61 -20.01
N HIS A 147 -2.40 1.61 -20.72
CA HIS A 147 -2.36 3.00 -20.32
C HIS A 147 -3.04 3.20 -18.94
N PRO A 148 -2.48 4.04 -18.04
CA PRO A 148 -3.01 4.22 -16.67
C PRO A 148 -4.46 4.70 -16.61
N ARG A 149 -4.88 5.53 -17.57
CA ARG A 149 -6.27 6.01 -17.73
C ARG A 149 -7.24 4.99 -18.36
N SER A 150 -6.80 3.77 -18.68
CA SER A 150 -7.69 2.72 -19.18
C SER A 150 -8.53 2.10 -18.06
N PHE A 151 -9.69 1.54 -18.41
CA PHE A 151 -10.53 0.83 -17.46
C PHE A 151 -9.76 -0.27 -16.72
N TRP A 152 -9.03 -1.11 -17.46
CA TRP A 152 -8.32 -2.25 -16.87
C TRP A 152 -7.21 -1.81 -15.92
N ALA A 153 -6.41 -0.80 -16.29
CA ALA A 153 -5.39 -0.26 -15.40
C ALA A 153 -6.00 0.26 -14.10
N ARG A 154 -7.06 1.09 -14.18
CA ARG A 154 -7.77 1.60 -12.99
C ARG A 154 -8.39 0.48 -12.16
N TYR A 155 -8.93 -0.55 -12.80
CA TYR A 155 -9.49 -1.70 -12.12
C TYR A 155 -8.43 -2.48 -11.34
N ILE A 156 -7.26 -2.73 -11.94
CA ILE A 156 -6.13 -3.36 -11.24
C ILE A 156 -5.64 -2.47 -10.09
N TRP A 157 -5.50 -1.16 -10.33
CA TRP A 157 -5.01 -0.21 -9.34
C TRP A 157 -5.94 -0.11 -8.13
N LEU A 158 -7.20 0.29 -8.34
CA LEU A 158 -8.18 0.57 -7.29
C LEU A 158 -8.89 -0.68 -6.79
N GLY A 159 -9.06 -1.70 -7.64
CA GLY A 159 -9.80 -2.90 -7.31
C GLY A 159 -8.95 -3.99 -6.67
N TRP A 160 -7.64 -4.04 -6.95
CA TRP A 160 -6.78 -5.15 -6.48
C TRP A 160 -5.53 -4.70 -5.74
N ARG A 161 -4.89 -3.60 -6.16
CA ARG A 161 -3.53 -3.27 -5.71
C ARG A 161 -3.47 -2.28 -4.54
N ASN A 162 -4.08 -1.11 -4.68
CA ASN A 162 -3.92 0.01 -3.73
C ASN A 162 -5.28 0.53 -3.23
N ARG A 163 -6.13 -0.43 -2.88
CA ARG A 163 -7.54 -0.27 -2.52
C ARG A 163 -7.70 0.57 -1.25
N ALA A 164 -8.64 1.52 -1.25
CA ALA A 164 -9.02 2.32 -0.07
C ALA A 164 -7.84 2.99 0.66
N SER A 165 -6.75 3.28 -0.06
CA SER A 165 -5.55 3.91 0.50
C SER A 165 -5.82 5.35 0.93
N LEU A 166 -6.79 6.03 0.30
CA LEU A 166 -7.26 7.32 0.78
C LEU A 166 -7.91 7.22 2.17
N MET A 167 -8.77 6.23 2.40
CA MET A 167 -9.39 6.03 3.73
C MET A 167 -8.32 5.73 4.80
N SER A 168 -7.32 4.93 4.45
CA SER A 168 -6.16 4.65 5.32
C SER A 168 -5.37 5.92 5.64
N LEU A 169 -5.24 6.85 4.69
CA LEU A 169 -4.65 8.16 4.93
C LEU A 169 -5.56 9.06 5.78
N GLU A 170 -6.86 9.10 5.54
CA GLU A 170 -7.83 9.88 6.32
C GLU A 170 -7.84 9.48 7.80
N LEU A 171 -7.70 8.19 8.07
CA LEU A 171 -7.57 7.60 9.42
C LEU A 171 -6.14 7.62 9.99
N GLY A 172 -5.18 8.14 9.22
CA GLY A 172 -3.79 8.26 9.65
C GLY A 172 -3.54 9.41 10.62
N GLU A 173 -2.31 9.49 11.13
CA GLU A 173 -1.87 10.50 12.09
C GLU A 173 -1.12 11.65 11.39
N GLN A 174 -1.33 12.86 11.91
CA GLN A 174 -0.53 14.03 11.50
C GLN A 174 0.85 13.95 12.16
N ILE A 175 1.90 14.23 11.40
CA ILE A 175 3.26 14.19 11.89
C ILE A 175 3.85 15.60 11.90
N ASP A 176 4.14 16.10 13.10
CA ASP A 176 4.66 17.46 13.31
C ASP A 176 6.15 17.48 13.70
N THR A 177 6.74 16.30 13.91
CA THR A 177 8.16 16.15 14.26
C THR A 177 8.95 15.43 13.16
N PRO A 178 10.28 15.58 13.11
CA PRO A 178 11.10 14.84 12.15
C PRO A 178 11.06 13.33 12.39
N VAL A 179 10.93 12.56 11.30
CA VAL A 179 10.94 11.08 11.36
C VAL A 179 12.37 10.56 11.49
N VAL A 180 12.71 9.96 12.63
CA VAL A 180 14.02 9.35 12.91
C VAL A 180 13.96 7.83 12.86
N CYS A 181 15.10 7.18 12.55
CA CYS A 181 15.23 5.72 12.62
C CYS A 181 15.90 5.36 13.95
N ILE A 182 15.19 4.66 14.83
CA ILE A 182 15.63 4.37 16.20
C ILE A 182 16.13 2.93 16.38
N SER A 183 15.88 2.05 15.41
CA SER A 183 16.44 0.69 15.35
C SER A 183 16.52 0.21 13.91
N GLY A 184 17.52 -0.63 13.62
CA GLY A 184 17.72 -1.24 12.30
C GLY A 184 18.13 -0.25 11.21
N THR A 185 17.77 -0.55 9.95
CA THR A 185 18.21 0.19 8.76
C THR A 185 17.01 0.70 7.95
N PRO A 186 16.85 2.01 7.71
CA PRO A 186 15.63 2.58 7.12
C PRO A 186 15.40 2.19 5.64
N THR A 187 16.35 1.51 5.01
CA THR A 187 16.35 1.14 3.59
C THR A 187 16.40 -0.37 3.35
N VAL A 188 15.89 -1.21 4.28
CA VAL A 188 15.95 -2.69 4.19
C VAL A 188 15.63 -3.19 2.77
N PRO A 189 16.64 -3.67 2.03
CA PRO A 189 16.44 -4.16 0.67
C PRO A 189 15.53 -5.39 0.62
N ARG A 190 14.78 -5.56 -0.47
CA ARG A 190 13.89 -6.72 -0.65
C ARG A 190 14.65 -8.04 -0.84
N ASN A 191 15.91 -7.97 -1.25
CA ASN A 191 16.77 -9.13 -1.48
C ASN A 191 17.53 -9.59 -0.21
N THR A 192 17.41 -8.85 0.90
CA THR A 192 18.03 -9.19 2.18
C THR A 192 17.40 -10.45 2.77
N GLU A 193 18.22 -11.28 3.43
CA GLU A 193 17.73 -12.50 4.09
C GLU A 193 16.79 -12.19 5.26
N ARG A 194 17.19 -11.22 6.08
CA ARG A 194 16.39 -10.63 7.15
C ARG A 194 16.83 -9.19 7.40
N GLY A 195 15.89 -8.29 7.63
CA GLY A 195 16.18 -6.95 8.11
C GLY A 195 14.95 -6.31 8.70
N HIS A 196 15.16 -5.27 9.50
CA HIS A 196 14.08 -4.49 10.10
C HIS A 196 14.46 -3.02 10.21
N PHE A 197 13.47 -2.19 10.46
CA PHE A 197 13.66 -0.88 11.05
C PHE A 197 12.50 -0.52 11.98
N VAL A 198 12.79 0.38 12.90
CA VAL A 198 11.80 1.14 13.66
C VAL A 198 11.98 2.63 13.34
N LEU A 199 10.93 3.26 12.83
CA LEU A 199 10.86 4.71 12.71
C LEU A 199 10.02 5.28 13.84
N GLN A 200 10.40 6.47 14.30
CA GLN A 200 9.69 7.24 15.30
C GLN A 200 9.51 8.67 14.82
N SER A 201 8.36 9.24 15.16
CA SER A 201 8.12 10.67 15.10
C SER A 201 7.16 11.08 16.22
N GLY A 202 7.69 11.71 17.27
CA GLY A 202 6.95 11.93 18.51
C GLY A 202 6.50 10.58 19.09
N ASP A 203 5.19 10.45 19.32
CA ASP A 203 4.56 9.24 19.85
C ASP A 203 4.06 8.29 18.74
N VAL A 204 4.35 8.62 17.47
CA VAL A 204 3.97 7.80 16.32
C VAL A 204 5.14 6.93 15.90
N TYR A 205 4.86 5.64 15.68
CA TYR A 205 5.87 4.67 15.33
C TYR A 205 5.52 3.85 14.08
N GLN A 206 6.57 3.34 13.45
CA GLN A 206 6.48 2.36 12.38
C GLN A 206 7.47 1.23 12.62
N TYR A 207 6.98 0.00 12.67
CA TYR A 207 7.81 -1.19 12.58
C TYR A 207 7.71 -1.80 11.18
N ARG A 208 8.86 -2.06 10.55
CA ARG A 208 8.90 -2.81 9.30
C ARG A 208 9.96 -3.89 9.36
N SER A 209 9.60 -5.10 8.93
CA SER A 209 10.55 -6.20 8.76
C SER A 209 10.44 -6.83 7.37
N VAL A 210 11.56 -7.36 6.90
CA VAL A 210 11.67 -8.13 5.67
C VAL A 210 12.32 -9.46 6.02
N ARG A 211 11.72 -10.55 5.54
CA ARG A 211 12.28 -11.90 5.68
C ARG A 211 12.16 -12.66 4.38
N ARG A 212 13.21 -13.39 4.02
CA ARG A 212 13.18 -14.31 2.88
C ARG A 212 12.32 -15.54 3.19
N VAL A 213 11.43 -15.86 2.25
CA VAL A 213 10.63 -17.09 2.24
C VAL A 213 10.73 -17.69 0.82
N GLY A 214 11.69 -18.59 0.62
CA GLY A 214 11.97 -19.18 -0.68
C GLY A 214 12.42 -18.13 -1.72
N SER A 215 11.66 -18.02 -2.81
CA SER A 215 11.83 -17.05 -3.90
C SER A 215 11.15 -15.70 -3.62
N PHE A 216 10.51 -15.55 -2.46
CA PHE A 216 9.76 -14.36 -2.08
C PHE A 216 10.40 -13.63 -0.89
N ALA A 217 10.11 -12.35 -0.80
CA ALA A 217 10.31 -11.52 0.39
C ALA A 217 8.95 -11.33 1.08
N LEU A 218 8.85 -11.75 2.33
CA LEU A 218 7.75 -11.41 3.21
C LEU A 218 8.08 -10.09 3.89
N LEU A 219 7.32 -9.05 3.54
CA LEU A 219 7.38 -7.75 4.18
C LEU A 219 6.28 -7.68 5.24
N ARG A 220 6.61 -7.16 6.42
CA ARG A 220 5.67 -6.82 7.48
C ARG A 220 5.79 -5.36 7.80
N ASN A 221 4.67 -4.66 7.95
CA ASN A 221 4.63 -3.22 8.20
C ASN A 221 3.49 -2.94 9.17
N TYR A 222 3.80 -2.44 10.37
CA TYR A 222 2.87 -2.20 11.46
C TYR A 222 3.11 -0.82 12.07
N GLY A 223 2.08 -0.24 12.69
CA GLY A 223 2.05 1.16 13.10
C GLY A 223 1.56 2.06 11.97
N PHE A 224 1.96 3.33 11.98
CA PHE A 224 1.64 4.30 10.93
C PHE A 224 2.78 4.38 9.91
N LYS A 225 2.46 4.61 8.64
CA LYS A 225 3.42 4.61 7.51
C LYS A 225 4.29 5.89 7.50
N LEU A 226 5.22 5.99 8.45
CA LEU A 226 6.16 7.10 8.56
C LEU A 226 7.13 7.19 7.36
N ASP A 227 7.45 6.06 6.73
CA ASP A 227 8.23 6.01 5.50
C ASP A 227 7.55 6.74 4.34
N ASN A 228 6.21 6.76 4.28
CA ASN A 228 5.48 7.58 3.33
C ASN A 228 5.51 9.08 3.71
N ALA A 229 5.30 9.40 4.99
CA ALA A 229 5.24 10.80 5.47
C ALA A 229 6.52 11.58 5.14
N ARG A 230 7.69 10.91 5.13
CA ARG A 230 8.99 11.51 4.71
C ARG A 230 8.99 12.12 3.32
N TYR A 231 8.13 11.63 2.43
CA TYR A 231 8.08 12.04 1.01
C TYR A 231 6.78 12.76 0.65
N ARG A 232 5.90 13.02 1.61
CA ARG A 232 4.63 13.72 1.38
C ARG A 232 4.68 15.13 1.93
N ALA A 233 4.10 16.06 1.18
CA ALA A 233 3.98 17.45 1.60
C ALA A 233 2.93 17.68 2.70
N ASP A 234 1.96 16.76 2.84
CA ASP A 234 0.87 16.87 3.84
C ASP A 234 1.30 16.43 5.25
N GLY A 235 2.47 15.80 5.41
CA GLY A 235 2.99 15.34 6.70
C GLY A 235 2.15 14.24 7.36
N LYS A 236 1.25 13.58 6.63
CA LYS A 236 0.33 12.59 7.22
C LYS A 236 0.84 11.16 7.04
N ALA A 237 0.86 10.40 8.13
CA ALA A 237 1.24 8.99 8.14
C ALA A 237 0.00 8.09 8.12
N SER A 238 -0.24 7.39 7.01
CA SER A 238 -1.42 6.53 6.85
C SER A 238 -1.44 5.38 7.88
N ALA A 239 -2.62 5.05 8.41
CA ALA A 239 -2.83 3.88 9.23
C ALA A 239 -2.60 2.61 8.38
N VAL A 240 -1.63 1.76 8.72
CA VAL A 240 -1.19 0.72 7.80
C VAL A 240 -2.21 -0.40 7.65
N ALA A 241 -2.74 -0.54 6.43
CA ALA A 241 -3.68 -1.60 6.06
C ALA A 241 -3.08 -2.94 5.59
N ILE A 242 -1.75 -3.00 5.42
CA ILE A 242 -1.07 -4.19 4.90
C ILE A 242 -0.02 -4.64 5.90
N GLY A 243 -0.47 -5.40 6.90
CA GLY A 243 0.41 -6.03 7.90
C GLY A 243 1.40 -7.03 7.28
N ARG A 244 1.07 -7.63 6.12
CA ARG A 244 1.92 -8.60 5.42
C ARG A 244 1.81 -8.45 3.90
N SER A 245 2.94 -8.45 3.21
CA SER A 245 3.02 -8.45 1.74
C SER A 245 4.06 -9.46 1.28
N LEU A 246 3.71 -10.27 0.27
CA LEU A 246 4.63 -11.19 -0.38
C LEU A 246 5.07 -10.59 -1.72
N LYS A 247 6.38 -10.42 -1.92
CA LYS A 247 6.94 -9.88 -3.17
C LYS A 247 7.93 -10.85 -3.79
N ARG A 248 7.89 -11.01 -5.12
CA ARG A 248 8.88 -11.82 -5.86
C ARG A 248 10.23 -11.11 -5.80
N ARG A 249 11.33 -11.87 -5.68
CA ARG A 249 12.68 -11.31 -5.84
C ARG A 249 12.95 -11.03 -7.32
N GLY A 250 13.19 -9.77 -7.68
CA GLY A 250 13.56 -9.37 -9.05
C GLY A 250 12.81 -8.19 -9.65
N ASP A 251 11.82 -7.63 -8.94
CA ASP A 251 11.13 -6.38 -9.31
C ASP A 251 11.62 -5.17 -8.50
#